data_AF-A0A952DX91-F1
#
_entry.id   AF-A0A952DX91-F1
#
_cell.length_a   1.000
_cell.length_b   1.000
_cell.length_c   1.000
_cell.angle_alpha   90.00
_cell.angle_beta   90.00
_cell.angle_gamma   90.00
#
_symmetry.space_group_name_H-M   'P 1'
#
loop_
_entity.id
_entity.type
_entity.pdbx_description
1 polymer ?
#
loop_
_entity_poly.entity_id
_entity_poly.type
_entity_poly.pdbx_seq_one_letter_code
_entity_poly.pdbx_strand_id
1 'polypeptide(L)'
;MKKYIPFIFPALALAIVVFLGYRWYTSQTARPTGQISDFGEGVEIEELSSEQLDKLKVTGAQDVPSVNLTGDAEGVGQVRYEIADGKVAFTISAALPAPKAGELYQVWLKDADSEDRQKAFVLEAGKGGYVGWGAVPEDTLPFEVIVTKETNNDDQLEEVQLRGTIQR
;
A
#
# COMPACT_ATOMS: atom_id res chain seq x y z
N MET A 1 16.22 -54.19 22.86
CA MET A 1 15.72 -52.83 22.56
C MET A 1 15.71 -52.50 21.05
N LYS A 2 15.51 -53.47 20.14
CA LYS A 2 15.48 -53.24 18.66
C LYS A 2 14.08 -53.35 18.03
N LYS A 3 13.04 -53.69 18.83
CA LYS A 3 11.67 -53.95 18.33
C LYS A 3 10.83 -52.69 18.06
N TYR A 4 11.24 -51.52 18.58
CA TYR A 4 10.47 -50.28 18.44
C TYR A 4 11.02 -49.34 17.35
N ILE A 5 12.23 -49.58 16.86
CA ILE A 5 12.90 -48.80 15.79
C ILE A 5 12.03 -48.66 14.52
N PRO A 6 11.35 -49.70 14.00
CA PRO A 6 10.54 -49.54 12.78
C PRO A 6 9.26 -48.73 13.00
N PHE A 7 8.84 -48.49 14.25
CA PHE A 7 7.66 -47.69 14.59
C PHE A 7 7.98 -46.24 14.95
N ILE A 8 9.23 -45.96 15.33
CA ILE A 8 9.70 -44.60 15.64
C ILE A 8 9.72 -43.75 14.37
N PHE A 9 10.21 -44.30 13.26
CA PHE A 9 10.36 -43.53 12.02
C PHE A 9 9.01 -43.06 11.43
N PRO A 10 7.97 -43.90 11.29
CA PRO A 10 6.65 -43.45 10.87
C PRO A 10 6.01 -42.44 11.82
N ALA A 11 6.18 -42.62 13.14
CA ALA A 11 5.66 -41.70 14.14
C ALA A 11 6.32 -40.31 14.05
N LEU A 12 7.64 -40.28 13.80
CA LEU A 12 8.38 -39.02 13.64
C LEU A 12 7.98 -38.29 12.36
N ALA A 13 7.78 -39.02 11.26
CA ALA A 13 7.30 -38.45 10.01
C ALA A 13 5.90 -37.84 10.18
N LEU A 14 4.99 -38.54 10.86
CA LEU A 14 3.65 -38.03 11.17
C LEU A 14 3.72 -36.75 12.03
N ALA A 15 4.58 -36.75 13.06
CA ALA A 15 4.77 -35.58 13.92
C ALA A 15 5.29 -34.36 13.13
N ILE A 16 6.21 -34.57 12.18
CA ILE A 16 6.71 -33.50 11.31
C ILE A 16 5.59 -32.95 10.40
N VAL A 17 4.77 -33.82 9.80
CA VAL A 17 3.66 -33.38 8.94
C VAL A 17 2.64 -32.57 9.72
N VAL A 18 2.27 -33.02 10.94
CA VAL A 18 1.36 -32.27 11.82
C VAL A 18 1.98 -30.94 12.24
N PHE A 19 3.27 -30.92 12.59
CA PHE A 19 3.98 -29.69 12.95
C PHE A 19 4.04 -28.70 11.78
N LEU A 20 4.33 -29.17 10.56
CA LEU A 20 4.37 -28.32 9.37
C LEU A 20 2.99 -27.82 8.98
N GLY A 21 1.96 -28.67 9.06
CA GLY A 21 0.57 -28.27 8.84
C GLY A 21 0.10 -27.26 9.86
N TYR A 22 0.40 -27.46 11.15
CA TYR A 22 0.13 -26.50 12.21
C TYR A 22 0.89 -25.20 11.98
N ARG A 23 2.19 -25.26 11.68
CA ARG A 23 3.03 -24.08 11.40
C ARG A 23 2.50 -23.30 10.20
N TRP A 24 2.17 -23.97 9.10
CA TRP A 24 1.60 -23.35 7.91
C TRP A 24 0.25 -22.73 8.19
N TYR A 25 -0.64 -23.44 8.89
CA TYR A 25 -1.93 -22.92 9.31
C TYR A 25 -1.76 -21.69 10.21
N THR A 26 -0.92 -21.76 11.25
CA THR A 26 -0.58 -20.58 12.06
C THR A 26 0.09 -19.47 11.26
N SER A 27 0.86 -19.74 10.20
CA SER A 27 1.43 -18.67 9.38
C SER A 27 0.37 -18.00 8.50
N GLN A 28 -0.73 -18.69 8.19
CA GLN A 28 -1.86 -18.11 7.47
C GLN A 28 -2.88 -17.46 8.39
N THR A 29 -3.03 -17.96 9.62
CA THR A 29 -4.08 -17.50 10.56
C THR A 29 -3.55 -16.69 11.73
N ALA A 30 -2.24 -16.71 12.01
CA ALA A 30 -1.63 -15.77 12.96
C ALA A 30 -1.55 -14.42 12.27
N ARG A 31 -2.70 -13.76 12.23
CA ARG A 31 -2.78 -12.31 12.28
C ARG A 31 -1.89 -11.87 13.45
N PRO A 32 -0.95 -10.93 13.26
CA PRO A 32 -0.17 -10.38 14.35
C PRO A 32 -1.13 -9.92 15.45
N THR A 33 -1.09 -10.61 16.60
CA THR A 33 -1.82 -10.20 17.80
C THR A 33 -1.14 -8.93 18.33
N GLY A 34 -1.60 -7.79 17.83
CA GLY A 34 -1.12 -6.47 18.22
C GLY A 34 -1.72 -5.45 17.27
N GLN A 35 -2.87 -4.91 17.67
CA GLN A 35 -3.60 -3.80 17.04
C GLN A 35 -3.69 -3.90 15.52
N ILE A 36 -4.80 -4.44 15.04
CA ILE A 36 -5.28 -4.15 13.68
C ILE A 36 -5.37 -2.63 13.62
N SER A 37 -4.46 -1.95 12.92
CA SER A 37 -4.80 -0.62 12.41
C SER A 37 -5.98 -0.84 11.46
N ASP A 38 -7.03 -0.05 11.60
CA ASP A 38 -8.22 -0.14 10.74
C ASP A 38 -7.86 0.04 9.23
N PHE A 39 -6.63 0.47 8.92
CA PHE A 39 -6.03 0.46 7.59
C PHE A 39 -5.94 -0.94 6.95
N GLY A 40 -5.60 -1.98 7.71
CA GLY A 40 -5.30 -3.29 7.14
C GLY A 40 -6.52 -4.16 6.79
N GLU A 41 -7.68 -3.90 7.42
CA GLU A 41 -8.86 -4.78 7.32
C GLU A 41 -10.14 -4.08 6.81
N GLY A 42 -10.10 -2.79 6.45
CA GLY A 42 -11.34 -2.07 6.13
C GLY A 42 -11.27 -0.77 5.34
N VAL A 43 -10.10 -0.25 4.95
CA VAL A 43 -10.05 0.97 4.12
C VAL A 43 -10.27 0.60 2.65
N GLU A 44 -11.53 0.60 2.22
CA GLU A 44 -11.87 0.42 0.81
C GLU A 44 -11.49 1.70 0.05
N ILE A 45 -10.43 1.64 -0.74
CA ILE A 45 -9.99 2.77 -1.56
C ILE A 45 -10.93 2.86 -2.74
N GLU A 46 -11.80 3.87 -2.68
CA GLU A 46 -12.76 4.12 -3.75
C GLU A 46 -12.07 4.85 -4.90
N GLU A 47 -12.24 4.33 -6.13
CA GLU A 47 -11.95 5.09 -7.33
C GLU A 47 -12.89 6.30 -7.38
N LEU A 48 -12.32 7.49 -7.54
CA LEU A 48 -13.11 8.71 -7.64
C LEU A 48 -14.00 8.68 -8.88
N SER A 49 -15.27 9.05 -8.71
CA SER A 49 -16.18 9.30 -9.83
C SER A 49 -15.63 10.40 -10.74
N SER A 50 -15.98 10.39 -12.03
CA SER A 50 -15.51 11.38 -13.00
C SER A 50 -15.73 12.83 -12.56
N GLU A 51 -16.81 13.12 -11.83
CA GLU A 51 -17.11 14.46 -11.29
C GLU A 51 -16.17 14.87 -10.14
N GLN A 52 -15.85 13.96 -9.21
CA GLN A 52 -14.87 14.21 -8.15
C GLN A 52 -13.46 14.33 -8.73
N LEU A 53 -13.16 13.47 -9.69
CA LEU A 53 -11.95 13.52 -10.48
C LEU A 53 -11.84 14.85 -11.22
N ASP A 54 -12.92 15.37 -11.81
CA ASP A 54 -12.94 16.66 -12.48
C ASP A 54 -12.81 17.81 -11.49
N LYS A 55 -13.34 17.73 -10.27
CA LYS A 55 -13.05 18.74 -9.22
C LYS A 55 -11.56 18.79 -8.86
N LEU A 56 -10.88 17.64 -8.84
CA LEU A 56 -9.44 17.55 -8.56
C LEU A 56 -8.55 17.77 -9.80
N LYS A 57 -9.02 17.43 -11.01
CA LYS A 57 -8.34 17.61 -12.30
C LYS A 57 -8.50 19.04 -12.83
N VAL A 58 -9.67 19.64 -12.65
CA VAL A 58 -10.00 21.02 -13.02
C VAL A 58 -9.63 21.95 -11.87
N THR A 59 -8.34 22.06 -11.59
CA THR A 59 -7.82 23.17 -10.79
C THR A 59 -6.73 23.88 -11.57
N GLY A 60 -7.17 24.65 -12.56
CA GLY A 60 -6.58 25.97 -12.72
C GLY A 60 -6.87 26.74 -11.43
N ALA A 61 -5.82 27.01 -10.64
CA ALA A 61 -5.82 27.94 -9.52
C ALA A 61 -6.95 27.77 -8.45
N GLN A 62 -7.15 26.55 -7.92
CA GLN A 62 -7.74 26.40 -6.58
C GLN A 62 -6.63 26.08 -5.57
N ASP A 63 -6.66 26.73 -4.42
CA ASP A 63 -5.71 26.57 -3.32
C ASP A 63 -6.13 25.37 -2.46
N VAL A 64 -5.94 24.16 -2.99
CA VAL A 64 -6.12 22.93 -2.23
C VAL A 64 -4.83 22.59 -1.49
N PRO A 65 -4.91 22.08 -0.23
CA PRO A 65 -3.75 21.63 0.50
C PRO A 65 -2.89 20.66 -0.31
N SER A 66 -1.57 20.82 -0.22
CA SER A 66 -0.64 19.95 -0.92
C SER A 66 0.58 19.60 -0.07
N VAL A 67 1.03 18.37 -0.22
CA VAL A 67 2.23 17.84 0.41
C VAL A 67 3.21 17.46 -0.70
N ASN A 68 4.44 17.94 -0.59
CA ASN A 68 5.50 17.50 -1.49
C ASN A 68 5.97 16.11 -1.06
N LEU A 69 6.09 15.21 -2.04
CA LEU A 69 6.68 13.91 -1.83
C LEU A 69 8.21 14.03 -1.96
N THR A 70 8.92 13.49 -0.99
CA THR A 70 10.39 13.48 -0.94
C THR A 70 10.91 12.05 -1.01
N GLY A 71 12.10 11.87 -1.57
CA GLY A 71 12.73 10.56 -1.64
C GLY A 71 14.07 10.62 -2.36
N ASP A 72 14.67 9.45 -2.53
CA ASP A 72 16.01 9.31 -3.11
C ASP A 72 15.98 9.21 -4.65
N ALA A 73 14.79 9.16 -5.26
CA ALA A 73 14.64 9.07 -6.70
C ALA A 73 14.95 10.40 -7.42
N GLU A 74 15.42 10.31 -8.66
CA GLU A 74 15.54 11.45 -9.57
C GLU A 74 14.14 11.88 -10.05
N GLY A 75 13.42 12.59 -9.19
CA GLY A 75 12.08 13.07 -9.50
C GLY A 75 11.44 13.87 -8.38
N VAL A 76 10.31 14.49 -8.68
CA VAL A 76 9.51 15.23 -7.70
C VAL A 76 8.08 14.72 -7.72
N GLY A 77 7.45 14.68 -6.55
CA GLY A 77 6.03 14.34 -6.45
C GLY A 77 5.28 15.31 -5.56
N GLN A 78 3.98 15.37 -5.75
CA GLN A 78 3.07 16.14 -4.94
C GLN A 78 1.78 15.34 -4.74
N VAL A 79 1.26 15.38 -3.51
CA VAL A 79 -0.09 14.95 -3.19
C VAL A 79 -0.93 16.19 -2.97
N ARG A 80 -2.01 16.32 -3.73
CA ARG A 80 -3.05 17.32 -3.47
C ARG A 80 -4.22 16.59 -2.84
N TYR A 81 -4.82 17.17 -1.81
CA TYR A 81 -5.92 16.52 -1.10
C TYR A 81 -6.98 17.52 -0.67
N GLU A 82 -8.20 17.00 -0.53
CA GLU A 82 -9.36 17.71 -0.02
C GLU A 82 -10.05 16.82 1.01
N ILE A 83 -10.42 17.41 2.15
CA ILE A 83 -11.20 16.74 3.19
C ILE A 83 -12.64 17.25 3.05
N ALA A 84 -13.53 16.39 2.61
CA ALA A 84 -14.94 16.71 2.41
C ALA A 84 -15.81 15.47 2.66
N ASP A 85 -17.00 15.68 3.22
CA ASP A 85 -18.01 14.62 3.44
C ASP A 85 -17.48 13.40 4.23
N GLY A 86 -16.55 13.62 5.16
CA GLY A 86 -15.93 12.56 5.98
C GLY A 86 -14.92 11.69 5.23
N LYS A 87 -14.45 12.13 4.06
CA LYS A 87 -13.43 11.46 3.25
C LYS A 87 -12.29 12.41 2.91
N VAL A 88 -11.10 11.84 2.74
CA VAL A 88 -9.92 12.49 2.16
C VAL A 88 -9.78 12.03 0.73
N ALA A 89 -10.16 12.89 -0.21
CA ALA A 89 -9.91 12.67 -1.62
C ALA A 89 -8.53 13.23 -1.97
N PHE A 90 -7.68 12.44 -2.62
CA PHE A 90 -6.33 12.86 -2.95
C PHE A 90 -5.94 12.50 -4.39
N THR A 91 -5.08 13.33 -4.95
CA THR A 91 -4.46 13.15 -6.26
C THR A 91 -2.96 13.20 -6.10
N ILE A 92 -2.27 12.18 -6.60
CA ILE A 92 -0.83 12.06 -6.60
C ILE A 92 -0.34 12.40 -7.99
N SER A 93 0.61 13.32 -8.09
CA SER A 93 1.34 13.63 -9.32
C SER A 93 2.82 13.44 -9.07
N ALA A 94 3.48 12.60 -9.87
CA ALA A 94 4.90 12.29 -9.74
C ALA A 94 5.62 12.43 -11.08
N ALA A 95 6.55 13.36 -11.16
CA ALA A 95 7.49 13.48 -12.27
C ALA A 95 8.69 12.56 -12.00
N LEU A 96 8.52 11.28 -12.31
CA LEU A 96 9.52 10.23 -12.20
C LEU A 96 10.01 9.79 -13.59
N PRO A 97 11.22 9.20 -13.71
CA PRO A 97 11.71 8.64 -14.96
C PRO A 97 10.76 7.58 -15.52
N ALA A 98 10.84 7.28 -16.82
CA ALA A 98 10.05 6.18 -17.36
C ALA A 98 10.51 4.84 -16.74
N PRO A 99 9.59 4.00 -16.23
CA PRO A 99 9.93 2.68 -15.73
C PRO A 99 10.39 1.81 -16.90
N LYS A 100 11.23 0.81 -16.63
CA LYS A 100 11.66 -0.14 -17.66
C LYS A 100 10.48 -1.00 -18.11
N ALA A 101 10.65 -1.71 -19.22
CA ALA A 101 9.63 -2.63 -19.70
C ALA A 101 9.28 -3.68 -18.62
N GLY A 102 8.02 -3.70 -18.18
CA GLY A 102 7.51 -4.58 -17.13
C GLY A 102 7.51 -3.97 -15.72
N GLU A 103 8.13 -2.81 -15.52
CA GLU A 103 8.06 -2.06 -14.26
C GLU A 103 6.86 -1.10 -14.25
N LEU A 104 6.33 -0.82 -13.07
CA LEU A 104 5.24 0.13 -12.85
C LEU A 104 5.48 0.96 -11.59
N TYR A 105 4.79 2.10 -11.49
CA TYR A 105 4.77 2.88 -10.24
C TYR A 105 3.52 2.55 -9.44
N GLN A 106 3.70 2.04 -8.23
CA GLN A 106 2.62 1.67 -7.33
C GLN A 106 2.53 2.66 -6.17
N VAL A 107 1.31 2.98 -5.77
CA VAL A 107 1.03 3.75 -4.56
C VAL A 107 0.64 2.81 -3.43
N TRP A 108 1.23 3.04 -2.27
CA TRP A 108 0.88 2.43 -1.01
C TRP A 108 0.47 3.51 -0.01
N LEU A 109 -0.54 3.21 0.79
CA LEU A 109 -0.89 4.01 1.96
C LEU A 109 -0.38 3.28 3.19
N LYS A 110 0.29 4.00 4.07
CA LYS A 110 0.80 3.48 5.33
C LYS A 110 0.26 4.34 6.46
N ASP A 111 -0.16 3.70 7.55
CA ASP A 111 -0.50 4.41 8.78
C ASP A 111 0.74 5.15 9.30
N ALA A 112 0.61 6.43 9.70
CA ALA A 112 1.75 7.20 10.17
C ALA A 112 2.34 6.67 11.49
N ASP A 113 1.53 5.99 12.31
CA ASP A 113 1.89 5.51 13.65
C ASP A 113 2.21 4.01 13.68
N SER A 114 1.98 3.27 12.59
CA SER A 114 2.25 1.83 12.52
C SER A 114 3.05 1.43 11.27
N GLU A 115 3.43 0.16 11.16
CA GLU A 115 4.06 -0.40 9.96
C GLU A 115 3.04 -0.99 8.97
N ASP A 116 1.75 -0.88 9.31
CA ASP A 116 0.68 -1.39 8.49
C ASP A 116 0.53 -0.53 7.24
N ARG A 117 0.38 -1.23 6.11
CA ARG A 117 0.29 -0.61 4.81
C ARG A 117 -0.71 -1.34 3.95
N GLN A 118 -1.35 -0.58 3.08
CA GLN A 118 -2.30 -1.08 2.12
C GLN A 118 -1.90 -0.62 0.72
N LYS A 119 -2.04 -1.54 -0.23
CA LYS A 119 -1.87 -1.24 -1.65
C LYS A 119 -3.04 -0.39 -2.13
N ALA A 120 -2.73 0.73 -2.79
CA ALA A 120 -3.74 1.67 -3.29
C ALA A 120 -4.02 1.47 -4.78
N PHE A 121 -3.23 2.10 -5.63
CA PHE A 121 -3.42 2.09 -7.08
C PHE A 121 -2.08 2.24 -7.81
N VAL A 122 -2.05 1.79 -9.05
CA VAL A 122 -0.92 2.01 -9.97
C VAL A 122 -1.04 3.41 -10.54
N LEU A 123 0.06 4.17 -10.60
CA LEU A 123 0.06 5.46 -11.26
C LEU A 123 0.00 5.29 -12.78
N GLU A 124 -0.84 6.08 -13.42
CA GLU A 124 -1.01 6.12 -14.87
C GLU A 124 -0.13 7.19 -15.50
N ALA A 125 0.37 6.95 -16.71
CA ALA A 125 1.14 7.94 -17.45
C ALA A 125 0.23 9.10 -17.94
N GLY A 126 0.59 10.33 -17.59
CA GLY A 126 -0.07 11.57 -17.98
C GLY A 126 0.89 12.58 -18.60
N LYS A 127 0.39 13.76 -18.96
CA LYS A 127 1.17 14.81 -19.66
C LYS A 127 2.34 15.39 -18.83
N GLY A 128 2.30 15.25 -17.51
CA GLY A 128 3.28 15.82 -16.57
C GLY A 128 4.05 14.79 -15.76
N GLY A 129 4.05 13.53 -16.18
CA GLY A 129 4.57 12.40 -15.41
C GLY A 129 3.46 11.42 -15.07
N TYR A 130 3.54 10.80 -13.91
CA TYR A 130 2.62 9.76 -13.44
C TYR A 130 1.57 10.34 -12.52
N VAL A 131 0.31 9.95 -12.70
CA VAL A 131 -0.83 10.47 -11.93
C VAL A 131 -1.72 9.33 -11.46
N GLY A 132 -2.27 9.49 -10.26
CA GLY A 132 -3.29 8.60 -9.75
C GLY A 132 -4.09 9.29 -8.67
N TRP A 133 -5.22 8.71 -8.30
CA TRP A 133 -6.18 9.33 -7.39
C TRP A 133 -6.91 8.27 -6.59
N GLY A 134 -7.40 8.66 -5.43
CA GLY A 134 -8.22 7.80 -4.58
C GLY A 134 -8.90 8.60 -3.49
N ALA A 135 -9.79 7.93 -2.77
CA ALA A 135 -10.36 8.44 -1.53
C ALA A 135 -10.23 7.40 -0.41
N VAL A 136 -9.96 7.90 0.79
CA VAL A 136 -10.01 7.14 2.04
C VAL A 136 -10.88 7.89 3.05
N PRO A 137 -11.48 7.23 4.04
CA PRO A 137 -12.24 7.92 5.08
C PRO A 137 -11.34 8.86 5.93
N GLU A 138 -11.92 9.93 6.49
CA GLU A 138 -11.16 10.97 7.24
C GLU A 138 -10.48 10.43 8.50
N ASP A 139 -11.03 9.37 9.09
CA ASP A 139 -10.47 8.65 10.22
C ASP A 139 -9.13 7.96 9.91
N THR A 140 -8.78 7.84 8.63
CA THR A 140 -7.51 7.31 8.15
C THR A 140 -6.37 8.33 8.31
N LEU A 141 -6.65 9.60 8.65
CA LEU A 141 -5.58 10.57 8.93
C LEU A 141 -4.98 10.38 10.33
N PRO A 142 -3.65 10.54 10.49
CA PRO A 142 -2.65 10.82 9.44
C PRO A 142 -2.17 9.55 8.72
N PHE A 143 -1.87 9.67 7.42
CA PHE A 143 -1.29 8.57 6.64
C PHE A 143 -0.11 9.02 5.76
N GLU A 144 0.84 8.11 5.57
CA GLU A 144 1.95 8.24 4.65
C GLU A 144 1.57 7.67 3.27
N VAL A 145 1.75 8.50 2.24
CA VAL A 145 1.71 8.09 0.84
C VAL A 145 3.12 7.66 0.43
N ILE A 146 3.24 6.44 -0.08
CA ILE A 146 4.51 5.88 -0.54
C ILE A 146 4.35 5.53 -2.02
N VAL A 147 5.23 6.09 -2.86
CA VAL A 147 5.32 5.73 -4.28
C VAL A 147 6.52 4.82 -4.46
N THR A 148 6.30 3.65 -5.03
CA THR A 148 7.31 2.62 -5.26
C THR A 148 7.40 2.30 -6.74
N LYS A 149 8.56 1.77 -7.14
CA LYS A 149 8.78 1.18 -8.45
C LYS A 149 8.77 -0.34 -8.26
N GLU A 150 7.77 -0.99 -8.84
CA GLU A 150 7.52 -2.41 -8.70
C GLU A 150 7.79 -3.12 -10.02
N THR A 151 8.35 -4.33 -9.95
CA THR A 151 8.52 -5.25 -11.09
C THR A 151 7.32 -6.19 -11.24
N ASN A 152 6.60 -6.46 -10.15
CA ASN A 152 5.39 -7.26 -10.16
C ASN A 152 4.24 -6.52 -9.45
N ASN A 153 3.01 -6.74 -9.91
CA ASN A 153 1.83 -6.27 -9.21
C ASN A 153 1.44 -7.28 -8.13
N ASP A 154 2.21 -7.35 -7.03
CA ASP A 154 1.95 -8.23 -5.88
C ASP A 154 1.90 -7.45 -4.55
N ASP A 155 1.63 -8.13 -3.43
CA ASP A 155 1.50 -7.48 -2.12
C ASP A 155 2.85 -7.22 -1.43
N GLN A 156 3.96 -7.25 -2.18
CA GLN A 156 5.29 -6.93 -1.67
C GLN A 156 5.69 -5.52 -2.07
N LEU A 157 6.28 -4.80 -1.12
CA LEU A 157 6.80 -3.47 -1.34
C LEU A 157 8.25 -3.61 -1.83
N GLU A 158 8.54 -3.16 -3.04
CA GLU A 158 9.89 -3.17 -3.61
C GLU A 158 10.62 -1.82 -3.39
N GLU A 159 10.95 -1.10 -4.46
CA GLU A 159 11.86 0.05 -4.41
C GLU A 159 11.11 1.36 -4.18
N VAL A 160 11.19 1.90 -2.96
CA VAL A 160 10.57 3.19 -2.65
C VAL A 160 11.26 4.34 -3.38
N GLN A 161 10.46 5.13 -4.08
CA GLN A 161 10.91 6.29 -4.85
C GLN A 161 10.64 7.59 -4.10
N LEU A 162 9.42 7.76 -3.61
CA LEU A 162 8.93 8.99 -3.00
C LEU A 162 8.01 8.68 -1.82
N ARG A 163 7.97 9.57 -0.83
CA ARG A 163 7.14 9.47 0.37
C ARG A 163 6.63 10.84 0.81
N GLY A 164 5.48 10.88 1.46
CA GLY A 164 5.02 12.08 2.13
C GLY A 164 3.78 11.83 2.96
N THR A 165 3.64 12.56 4.05
CA THR A 165 2.57 12.34 5.03
C THR A 165 1.49 13.40 4.89
N ILE A 166 0.24 12.95 4.76
CA ILE A 166 -0.93 13.82 4.86
C ILE A 166 -1.30 13.93 6.34
N GLN A 167 -1.40 15.16 6.82
CA GLN A 167 -1.80 15.50 8.18
C GLN A 167 -3.16 16.21 8.17
N ARG A 168 -3.78 16.30 9.34
CA ARG A 168 -4.99 17.08 9.56
C ARG A 168 -4.72 18.58 9.59
#